data_AF-A0A5N8V9J2-F1
#
_entry.id   AF-A0A5N8V9J2-F1
#
_cell.length_a   1.000
_cell.length_b   1.000
_cell.length_c   1.000
_cell.angle_alpha   90.00
_cell.angle_beta   90.00
_cell.angle_gamma   90.00
#
_symmetry.space_group_name_H-M   'P 1'
#
loop_
_entity.id
_entity.type
_entity.pdbx_description
1 polymer ?
#
loop_
_entity_poly.entity_id
_entity_poly.type
_entity_poly.pdbx_seq_one_letter_code
_entity_poly.pdbx_strand_id
1 'polypeptide(L)'
;MWTSAYRDPFTLPNPGTPAAPTRHPRGCQDRTLAAMRHGPIPGARGRVRPLTLLGDPVLHSPCAEVTDFGPELARLVEDLFATMYAAQGVGLAANQVGEALRVFVYDCPDDEDVRHLGHVVNPRLVTADGLVLRGPEGCLSLPGLEAGTERHDHAVVEGFTVTGEPVTVHGTGFFARCLQHECDHLDGTVYADRVTGWRGHRLMRQVKRAPWHR
;
A
#
# COMPACT_ATOMS: atom_id res chain seq x y z
N MET A 1 -13.38 4.97 1.35
CA MET A 1 -13.05 3.77 2.14
C MET A 1 -11.73 3.28 1.53
N TRP A 2 -10.66 2.96 2.27
CA TRP A 2 -9.41 2.39 1.69
C TRP A 2 -9.64 0.92 1.33
N THR A 3 -10.69 0.74 0.54
CA THR A 3 -11.26 -0.50 0.05
C THR A 3 -11.53 -0.30 -1.42
N SER A 4 -11.24 -1.31 -2.23
CA SER A 4 -11.57 -1.33 -3.65
C SER A 4 -13.07 -1.04 -3.87
N ALA A 5 -13.40 0.18 -4.26
CA ALA A 5 -14.76 0.55 -4.65
C ALA A 5 -14.93 0.28 -6.15
N TYR A 6 -15.00 -0.99 -6.56
CA TYR A 6 -15.39 -1.35 -7.92
C TYR A 6 -16.90 -1.64 -7.98
N ARG A 7 -17.65 -0.74 -8.63
CA ARG A 7 -19.01 -1.00 -9.14
C ARG A 7 -18.87 -1.63 -10.52
N ASP A 8 -19.46 -2.80 -10.68
CA ASP A 8 -19.70 -3.49 -11.95
C ASP A 8 -20.52 -2.63 -12.94
N PRO A 9 -20.09 -2.53 -14.22
CA PRO A 9 -21.03 -2.28 -15.30
C PRO A 9 -20.79 -3.23 -16.48
N PHE A 10 -21.25 -4.48 -16.36
CA PHE A 10 -21.66 -5.26 -17.53
C PHE A 10 -22.81 -4.56 -18.26
N THR A 11 -22.45 -3.66 -19.17
CA THR A 11 -23.29 -3.27 -20.31
C THR A 11 -22.38 -2.90 -21.49
N LEU A 12 -22.32 -3.77 -22.49
CA LEU A 12 -21.76 -3.47 -23.81
C LEU A 12 -22.79 -2.65 -24.63
N PRO A 13 -22.34 -1.81 -25.58
CA PRO A 13 -22.31 -2.30 -26.97
C PRO A 13 -21.15 -1.76 -27.86
N ASN A 14 -20.59 -2.71 -28.63
CA ASN A 14 -20.14 -2.73 -30.05
C ASN A 14 -19.32 -1.60 -30.74
N PRO A 15 -18.58 -1.95 -31.82
CA PRO A 15 -17.27 -1.36 -32.13
C PRO A 15 -17.28 -0.34 -33.28
N GLY A 16 -16.37 0.64 -33.20
CA GLY A 16 -16.06 1.58 -34.27
C GLY A 16 -14.56 1.58 -34.60
N THR A 17 -14.28 1.23 -35.84
CA THR A 17 -13.10 1.29 -36.75
C THR A 17 -11.80 2.02 -36.29
N PRO A 18 -10.59 1.51 -36.65
CA PRO A 18 -9.32 1.87 -36.02
C PRO A 18 -8.61 3.10 -36.62
N ALA A 19 -7.88 3.84 -35.78
CA ALA A 19 -6.92 4.87 -36.19
C ALA A 19 -5.47 4.33 -36.15
N ALA A 20 -4.65 4.77 -37.11
CA ALA A 20 -3.34 4.23 -37.45
C ALA A 20 -2.21 4.61 -36.45
N PRO A 21 -1.12 3.81 -36.37
CA PRO A 21 -0.11 3.94 -35.32
C PRO A 21 0.99 4.96 -35.65
N THR A 22 1.28 5.85 -34.71
CA THR A 22 2.50 6.68 -34.71
C THR A 22 3.64 5.91 -34.05
N ARG A 23 4.77 5.78 -34.77
CA ARG A 23 5.99 5.13 -34.29
C ARG A 23 6.72 6.03 -33.30
N HIS A 24 7.02 5.51 -32.11
CA HIS A 24 8.06 6.03 -31.23
C HIS A 24 9.13 4.94 -30.99
N PRO A 25 10.40 5.33 -30.81
CA PRO A 25 11.56 4.46 -30.97
C PRO A 25 11.69 3.42 -29.85
N ARG A 26 12.16 2.23 -30.25
CA ARG A 26 12.42 1.06 -29.40
C ARG A 26 13.65 1.29 -28.53
N GLY A 27 13.57 0.95 -27.24
CA GLY A 27 14.77 0.65 -26.47
C GLY A 27 14.63 0.78 -24.95
N CYS A 28 14.11 -0.25 -24.29
CA CYS A 28 14.70 -0.90 -23.10
C CYS A 28 13.72 -2.01 -22.72
N GLN A 29 14.10 -3.27 -22.94
CA GLN A 29 13.24 -4.40 -22.63
C GLN A 29 13.20 -4.57 -21.12
N ASP A 30 12.08 -4.13 -20.54
CA ASP A 30 11.68 -4.29 -19.15
C ASP A 30 11.69 -5.77 -18.79
N ARG A 31 12.73 -6.20 -18.05
CA ARG A 31 12.94 -7.59 -17.64
C ARG A 31 12.13 -7.97 -16.39
N THR A 32 11.10 -7.21 -16.06
CA THR A 32 10.32 -7.33 -14.81
C THR A 32 8.94 -7.97 -14.99
N LEU A 33 8.43 -8.12 -16.22
CA LEU A 33 7.07 -8.62 -16.47
C LEU A 33 6.95 -10.15 -16.70
N ALA A 34 8.06 -10.88 -16.83
CA ALA A 34 8.03 -12.29 -17.25
C ALA A 34 7.98 -13.33 -16.10
N ALA A 35 8.18 -12.94 -14.84
CA ALA A 35 8.44 -13.92 -13.76
C ALA A 35 7.23 -14.34 -12.91
N MET A 36 6.03 -13.75 -13.10
CA MET A 36 4.89 -14.02 -12.20
C MET A 36 3.76 -14.87 -12.81
N ARG A 37 3.92 -15.44 -14.02
CA ARG A 37 2.81 -16.12 -14.70
C ARG A 37 2.38 -17.48 -14.14
N HIS A 38 3.05 -18.05 -13.12
CA HIS A 38 2.65 -19.33 -12.49
C HIS A 38 2.93 -19.43 -10.97
N GLY A 39 2.95 -18.32 -10.24
CA GLY A 39 3.08 -18.34 -8.78
C GLY A 39 1.77 -18.72 -8.06
N PRO A 40 1.82 -19.27 -6.84
CA PRO A 40 0.63 -19.36 -5.98
C PRO A 40 0.08 -17.95 -5.70
N ILE A 41 -1.24 -17.83 -5.53
CA ILE A 41 -1.91 -16.56 -5.21
C ILE A 41 -1.34 -16.05 -3.88
N PRO A 42 -0.82 -14.81 -3.81
CA PRO A 42 -0.30 -14.25 -2.56
C PRO A 42 -1.33 -14.30 -1.44
N GLY A 43 -0.91 -14.70 -0.24
CA GLY A 43 -1.77 -14.83 0.92
C GLY A 43 -2.63 -16.09 0.96
N ALA A 44 -2.65 -16.93 -0.08
CA ALA A 44 -3.41 -18.18 -0.08
C ALA A 44 -2.94 -19.18 0.99
N ARG A 45 -1.72 -19.00 1.51
CA ARG A 45 -1.15 -19.83 2.59
C ARG A 45 -1.04 -19.08 3.91
N GLY A 46 -1.38 -17.79 3.92
CA GLY A 46 -1.34 -16.94 5.09
C GLY A 46 -2.53 -17.15 6.03
N ARG A 47 -2.35 -16.77 7.28
CA ARG A 47 -3.41 -16.66 8.28
C ARG A 47 -3.81 -15.20 8.42
N VAL A 48 -5.11 -14.96 8.47
CA VAL A 48 -5.64 -13.63 8.78
C VAL A 48 -5.28 -13.28 10.23
N ARG A 49 -4.59 -12.17 10.41
CA ARG A 49 -4.16 -11.64 11.71
C ARG A 49 -5.10 -10.51 12.16
N PRO A 50 -5.26 -10.30 13.48
CA PRO A 50 -5.95 -9.12 13.99
C PRO A 50 -5.25 -7.84 13.54
N LEU A 51 -6.03 -6.84 13.15
CA LEU A 51 -5.51 -5.50 12.86
C LEU A 51 -5.27 -4.75 14.16
N THR A 52 -4.14 -4.07 14.20
CA THR A 52 -3.80 -3.11 15.24
C THR A 52 -4.44 -1.78 14.90
N LEU A 53 -5.14 -1.20 15.88
CA LEU A 53 -5.96 0.00 15.70
C LEU A 53 -5.28 1.22 16.33
N LEU A 54 -5.61 2.41 15.82
CA LEU A 54 -5.08 3.68 16.32
C LEU A 54 -5.24 3.79 17.85
N GLY A 55 -4.12 4.11 18.51
CA GLY A 55 -4.00 4.14 19.97
C GLY A 55 -2.97 3.12 20.48
N ASP A 56 -2.71 2.06 19.71
CA ASP A 56 -1.64 1.12 20.01
C ASP A 56 -0.25 1.76 19.77
N PRO A 57 0.69 1.69 20.73
CA PRO A 57 2.04 2.25 20.59
C PRO A 57 2.85 1.73 19.40
N VAL A 58 2.58 0.52 18.90
CA VAL A 58 3.32 -0.06 17.76
C VAL A 58 3.09 0.71 16.46
N LEU A 59 1.97 1.43 16.33
CA LEU A 59 1.69 2.30 15.19
C LEU A 59 2.43 3.63 15.24
N HIS A 60 3.00 3.97 16.40
CA HIS A 60 3.71 5.24 16.66
C HIS A 60 5.18 5.05 17.04
N SER A 61 5.73 3.87 16.75
CA SER A 61 7.14 3.53 17.00
C SER A 61 7.79 3.07 15.68
N PRO A 62 9.01 3.55 15.36
CA PRO A 62 9.73 3.06 14.19
C PRO A 62 9.95 1.54 14.25
N CYS A 63 9.67 0.85 13.15
CA CYS A 63 9.85 -0.59 13.03
C CYS A 63 11.32 -0.97 12.87
N ALA A 64 11.70 -2.12 13.41
CA ALA A 64 13.05 -2.67 13.32
C ALA A 64 13.34 -3.25 11.92
N GLU A 65 14.59 -3.13 11.49
CA GLU A 65 15.05 -3.78 10.26
C GLU A 65 14.99 -5.30 10.38
N VAL A 66 14.55 -5.94 9.30
CA VAL A 66 14.61 -7.38 9.11
C VAL A 66 16.05 -7.78 8.81
N THR A 67 16.60 -8.70 9.61
CA THR A 67 17.96 -9.22 9.44
C THR A 67 18.00 -10.67 9.00
N ASP A 68 16.90 -11.42 9.20
CA ASP A 68 16.76 -12.83 8.79
C ASP A 68 15.72 -12.97 7.67
N PHE A 69 16.18 -13.42 6.50
CA PHE A 69 15.38 -13.66 5.31
C PHE A 69 14.95 -15.13 5.20
N GLY A 70 14.46 -15.66 6.33
CA GLY A 70 14.08 -17.05 6.49
C GLY A 70 12.58 -17.35 6.29
N PRO A 71 12.15 -18.59 6.59
CA PRO A 71 10.76 -19.02 6.47
C PRO A 71 9.77 -18.24 7.34
N GLU A 72 10.23 -17.60 8.41
CA GLU A 72 9.39 -16.74 9.26
C GLU A 72 8.97 -15.47 8.53
N LEU A 73 9.91 -14.79 7.85
CA LEU A 73 9.62 -13.64 7.03
C LEU A 73 8.66 -13.99 5.88
N ALA A 74 8.88 -15.13 5.21
CA ALA A 74 7.98 -15.62 4.16
C ALA A 74 6.55 -15.86 4.68
N ARG A 75 6.40 -16.43 5.87
CA ARG A 75 5.10 -16.61 6.52
C ARG A 75 4.46 -15.27 6.89
N LEU A 76 5.24 -14.32 7.41
CA LEU A 76 4.73 -13.00 7.72
C LEU A 76 4.19 -12.30 6.48
N VAL A 77 4.93 -12.30 5.36
CA VAL A 77 4.46 -11.71 4.09
C VAL A 77 3.15 -12.34 3.63
N GLU A 78 3.01 -13.67 3.71
CA GLU A 78 1.75 -14.36 3.39
C GLU A 78 0.62 -13.97 4.35
N ASP A 79 0.87 -13.88 5.65
CA ASP A 79 -0.11 -13.44 6.65
C ASP A 79 -0.55 -11.98 6.38
N LEU A 80 0.36 -11.11 5.93
CA LEU A 80 0.04 -9.73 5.55
C LEU A 80 -0.88 -9.68 4.34
N PHE A 81 -0.59 -10.43 3.27
CA PHE A 81 -1.49 -10.51 2.11
C PHE A 81 -2.86 -11.06 2.49
N ALA A 82 -2.91 -12.16 3.26
CA ALA A 82 -4.16 -12.76 3.72
C ALA A 82 -5.00 -11.76 4.52
N THR A 83 -4.36 -11.01 5.43
CA THR A 83 -5.01 -10.01 6.27
C THR A 83 -5.48 -8.81 5.46
N MET A 84 -4.64 -8.30 4.54
CA MET A 84 -4.96 -7.20 3.65
C MET A 84 -6.21 -7.51 2.82
N TYR A 85 -6.26 -8.69 2.20
CA TYR A 85 -7.41 -9.11 1.40
C TYR A 85 -8.67 -9.34 2.24
N ALA A 86 -8.55 -9.95 3.42
CA ALA A 86 -9.68 -10.13 4.33
C ALA A 86 -10.28 -8.78 4.79
N ALA A 87 -9.44 -7.75 4.92
CA ALA A 87 -9.85 -6.40 5.26
C ALA A 87 -10.17 -5.52 4.02
N GLN A 88 -10.12 -6.10 2.82
CA GLN A 88 -10.35 -5.44 1.54
C GLN A 88 -9.43 -4.24 1.26
N GLY A 89 -8.22 -4.21 1.83
CA GLY A 89 -7.23 -3.15 1.62
C GLY A 89 -6.39 -3.31 0.35
N VAL A 90 -5.59 -2.28 0.03
CA VAL A 90 -4.66 -2.27 -1.12
C VAL A 90 -3.17 -2.26 -0.70
N GLY A 91 -2.92 -2.20 0.60
CA GLY A 91 -1.60 -2.27 1.25
C GLY A 91 -1.74 -2.64 2.72
N LEU A 92 -0.66 -3.15 3.31
CA LEU A 92 -0.61 -3.45 4.75
C LEU A 92 0.85 -3.55 5.22
N ALA A 93 1.19 -2.75 6.23
CA ALA A 93 2.48 -2.79 6.92
C ALA A 93 2.45 -3.77 8.11
N ALA A 94 3.61 -4.35 8.45
CA ALA A 94 3.71 -5.38 9.47
C ALA A 94 3.28 -4.92 10.88
N ASN A 95 3.53 -3.66 11.23
CA ASN A 95 3.11 -3.12 12.52
C ASN A 95 1.59 -3.03 12.64
N GLN A 96 0.85 -2.98 11.53
CA GLN A 96 -0.60 -3.03 11.54
C GLN A 96 -1.15 -4.42 11.91
N VAL A 97 -0.31 -5.45 12.00
CA VAL A 97 -0.67 -6.77 12.56
C VAL A 97 0.13 -7.10 13.83
N GLY A 98 0.72 -6.07 14.46
CA GLY A 98 1.45 -6.15 15.71
C GLY A 98 2.93 -6.53 15.58
N GLU A 99 3.47 -6.64 14.37
CA GLU A 99 4.87 -6.98 14.15
C GLU A 99 5.69 -5.72 13.82
N ALA A 100 6.55 -5.29 14.74
CA ALA A 100 7.38 -4.09 14.56
C ALA A 100 8.59 -4.33 13.64
N LEU A 101 8.35 -4.88 12.44
CA LEU A 101 9.35 -5.17 11.42
C LEU A 101 9.11 -4.31 10.17
N ARG A 102 10.19 -3.86 9.52
CA ARG A 102 10.11 -3.04 8.30
C ARG A 102 9.72 -3.87 7.07
N VAL A 103 8.44 -4.24 6.98
CA VAL A 103 7.88 -5.00 5.85
C VAL A 103 6.48 -4.48 5.55
N PHE A 104 6.18 -4.27 4.27
CA PHE A 104 4.79 -4.09 3.82
C PHE A 104 4.50 -4.89 2.56
N VAL A 105 3.21 -5.15 2.34
CA VAL A 105 2.66 -5.74 1.11
C VAL A 105 1.73 -4.74 0.42
N TYR A 106 1.52 -4.90 -0.88
CA TYR A 106 0.61 -4.08 -1.65
C TYR A 106 -0.02 -4.86 -2.82
N ASP A 107 -1.26 -4.53 -3.10
CA ASP A 107 -2.01 -4.91 -4.30
C ASP A 107 -2.89 -3.71 -4.68
N CYS A 108 -2.27 -2.75 -5.35
CA CYS A 108 -2.79 -1.40 -5.50
C CYS A 108 -2.80 -1.01 -6.99
N PRO A 109 -3.95 -0.57 -7.53
CA PRO A 109 -3.96 0.09 -8.83
C PRO A 109 -3.27 1.47 -8.74
N ASP A 110 -2.80 1.99 -9.86
CA ASP A 110 -2.50 3.41 -10.01
C ASP A 110 -3.69 4.18 -10.60
N ASP A 111 -3.49 5.46 -10.94
CA ASP A 111 -4.54 6.32 -11.50
C ASP A 111 -4.94 5.92 -12.94
N GLU A 112 -4.18 5.05 -13.60
CA GLU A 112 -4.45 4.49 -14.93
C GLU A 112 -5.03 3.06 -14.85
N ASP A 113 -5.48 2.64 -13.65
CA ASP A 113 -5.98 1.30 -13.34
C ASP A 113 -4.95 0.17 -13.59
N VAL A 114 -3.66 0.49 -13.67
CA VAL A 114 -2.61 -0.52 -13.76
C VAL A 114 -2.38 -1.10 -12.38
N ARG A 115 -2.61 -2.41 -12.23
CA ARG A 115 -2.46 -3.14 -10.97
C ARG A 115 -0.99 -3.38 -10.64
N HIS A 116 -0.55 -2.90 -9.48
CA HIS A 116 0.77 -3.17 -8.90
C HIS A 116 0.64 -4.11 -7.71
N LEU A 117 1.33 -5.26 -7.76
CA LEU A 117 1.25 -6.30 -6.74
C LEU A 117 2.67 -6.67 -6.29
N GLY A 118 2.92 -6.65 -4.99
CA GLY A 118 4.23 -7.03 -4.45
C GLY A 118 4.38 -6.75 -2.97
N HIS A 119 5.62 -6.79 -2.52
CA HIS A 119 6.01 -6.54 -1.15
C HIS A 119 7.42 -5.96 -1.11
N VAL A 120 7.74 -5.25 -0.03
CA VAL A 120 9.08 -4.71 0.18
C VAL A 120 9.51 -4.95 1.62
N VAL A 121 10.70 -5.52 1.78
CA VAL A 121 11.39 -5.72 3.06
C VAL A 121 12.48 -4.66 3.21
N ASN A 122 12.61 -4.11 4.41
CA ASN A 122 13.44 -2.95 4.75
C ASN A 122 13.28 -1.79 3.75
N PRO A 123 12.03 -1.34 3.46
CA PRO A 123 11.81 -0.27 2.52
C PRO A 123 12.41 1.05 2.99
N ARG A 124 12.98 1.76 2.03
CA ARG A 124 13.46 3.14 2.12
C ARG A 124 12.76 3.96 1.05
N LEU A 125 12.00 4.97 1.44
CA LEU A 125 11.44 5.96 0.53
C LEU A 125 12.58 6.87 0.06
N VAL A 126 13.11 6.60 -1.13
CA VAL A 126 14.29 7.32 -1.66
C VAL A 126 13.92 8.59 -2.40
N THR A 127 12.71 8.60 -2.96
CA THR A 127 12.15 9.76 -3.67
C THR A 127 10.69 9.90 -3.30
N ALA A 128 10.28 11.13 -2.98
CA ALA A 128 8.90 11.58 -2.95
C ALA A 128 8.90 13.03 -3.44
N ASP A 129 8.52 13.24 -4.70
CA ASP A 129 8.63 14.52 -5.38
C ASP A 129 7.45 14.75 -6.35
N GLY A 130 7.56 15.71 -7.25
CA GLY A 130 6.44 16.10 -8.12
C GLY A 130 5.39 16.95 -7.40
N LEU A 131 4.14 16.86 -7.85
CA LEU A 131 3.03 17.65 -7.31
C LEU A 131 2.60 17.11 -5.95
N VAL A 132 2.36 18.03 -5.01
CA VAL A 132 1.72 17.67 -3.73
C VAL A 132 0.21 17.69 -3.93
N LEU A 133 -0.39 16.50 -3.97
CA LEU A 133 -1.82 16.31 -4.14
C LEU A 133 -2.48 15.95 -2.81
N ARG A 134 -3.54 16.70 -2.50
CA ARG A 134 -4.41 16.41 -1.38
C ARG A 134 -5.56 15.52 -1.86
N GLY A 135 -5.56 14.27 -1.41
CA GLY A 135 -6.57 13.27 -1.78
C GLY A 135 -7.13 12.55 -0.56
N PRO A 136 -8.27 11.86 -0.69
CA PRO A 136 -8.80 11.03 0.38
C PRO A 136 -7.82 9.91 0.71
N GLU A 137 -7.58 9.71 2.00
CA GLU A 137 -6.74 8.64 2.53
C GLU A 137 -7.47 8.00 3.72
N GLY A 138 -7.50 6.67 3.73
CA GLY A 138 -7.99 5.85 4.83
C GLY A 138 -6.91 4.86 5.24
N CYS A 139 -7.17 4.09 6.29
CA CYS A 139 -6.19 3.13 6.83
C CYS A 139 -6.93 1.97 7.48
N LEU A 140 -6.40 0.75 7.33
CA LEU A 140 -6.95 -0.43 8.00
C LEU A 140 -6.84 -0.34 9.54
N SER A 141 -5.91 0.45 10.05
CA SER A 141 -5.77 0.77 11.49
C SER A 141 -6.70 1.89 11.98
N LEU A 142 -7.43 2.57 11.09
CA LEU A 142 -8.48 3.54 11.45
C LEU A 142 -9.81 3.19 10.73
N PRO A 143 -10.43 2.02 11.03
CA PRO A 143 -11.56 1.53 10.25
C PRO A 143 -12.70 2.53 10.13
N GLY A 144 -13.12 2.78 8.89
CA GLY A 144 -14.26 3.65 8.56
C GLY A 144 -13.97 5.16 8.66
N LEU A 145 -12.73 5.57 8.93
CA LEU A 145 -12.33 6.97 8.92
C LEU A 145 -11.47 7.29 7.71
N GLU A 146 -11.63 8.52 7.21
CA GLU A 146 -10.86 9.05 6.09
C GLU A 146 -10.67 10.55 6.25
N ALA A 147 -9.58 11.05 5.69
CA ALA A 147 -9.34 12.49 5.59
C ALA A 147 -8.53 12.82 4.34
N GLY A 148 -8.62 14.09 3.93
CA GLY A 148 -7.79 14.60 2.84
C GLY A 148 -6.35 14.80 3.30
N THR A 149 -5.43 13.97 2.83
CA THR A 149 -4.00 13.96 3.19
C THR A 149 -3.14 14.38 2.00
N GLU A 150 -2.12 15.18 2.26
CA GLU A 150 -1.16 15.62 1.24
C GLU A 150 -0.08 14.56 1.03
N ARG A 151 0.16 14.21 -0.23
CA ARG A 151 1.17 13.26 -0.69
C ARG A 151 1.78 13.77 -1.98
N HIS A 152 3.02 13.38 -2.22
CA HIS A 152 3.65 13.53 -3.52
C HIS A 152 2.99 12.60 -4.54
N ASP A 153 2.85 13.03 -5.79
CA ASP A 153 2.25 12.26 -6.89
C ASP A 153 3.24 11.27 -7.53
N HIS A 154 4.50 11.31 -7.13
CA HIS A 154 5.53 10.34 -7.51
C HIS A 154 6.30 9.87 -6.27
N ALA A 155 6.57 8.56 -6.20
CA ALA A 155 7.36 7.96 -5.13
C ALA A 155 8.22 6.80 -5.65
N VAL A 156 9.42 6.66 -5.08
CA VAL A 156 10.31 5.53 -5.33
C VAL A 156 10.72 4.92 -4.00
N VAL A 157 10.51 3.61 -3.88
CA VAL A 157 10.89 2.82 -2.70
C VAL A 157 11.93 1.78 -3.11
N GLU A 158 13.04 1.75 -2.37
CA GLU A 158 14.05 0.71 -2.49
C GLU A 158 13.99 -0.22 -1.28
N GLY A 159 14.32 -1.48 -1.46
CA GLY A 159 14.43 -2.44 -0.37
C GLY A 159 14.82 -3.81 -0.90
N PHE A 160 14.26 -4.85 -0.30
CA PHE A 160 14.55 -6.24 -0.66
C PHE A 160 13.26 -7.05 -0.84
N THR A 161 13.35 -8.12 -1.61
CA THR A 161 12.34 -9.16 -1.65
C THR A 161 12.43 -10.04 -0.38
N VAL A 162 11.52 -11.01 -0.26
CA VAL A 162 11.48 -11.92 0.90
C VAL A 162 12.68 -12.89 0.92
N THR A 163 13.38 -13.02 -0.21
CA THR A 163 14.59 -13.83 -0.35
C THR A 163 15.87 -13.00 -0.24
N GLY A 164 15.77 -11.69 0.05
CA GLY A 164 16.92 -10.80 0.21
C GLY A 164 17.47 -10.21 -1.10
N GLU A 165 16.78 -10.40 -2.22
CA GLU A 165 17.19 -9.78 -3.49
C GLU A 165 16.79 -8.30 -3.51
N PRO A 166 17.64 -7.37 -3.98
CA PRO A 166 17.28 -5.96 -4.08
C PRO A 166 16.06 -5.72 -4.99
N VAL A 167 15.20 -4.80 -4.59
CA VAL A 167 14.04 -4.36 -5.40
C VAL A 167 13.89 -2.84 -5.34
N THR A 168 13.48 -2.26 -6.47
CA THR A 168 13.09 -0.86 -6.59
C THR A 168 11.70 -0.79 -7.16
N VAL A 169 10.80 -0.08 -6.47
CA VAL A 169 9.40 0.07 -6.84
C VAL A 169 9.13 1.54 -7.15
N HIS A 170 8.66 1.81 -8.35
CA HIS A 170 8.25 3.15 -8.81
C HIS A 170 6.73 3.23 -8.80
N GLY A 171 6.20 4.31 -8.25
CA GLY A 171 4.76 4.58 -8.26
C GLY A 171 4.46 6.02 -8.61
N THR A 172 3.31 6.22 -9.24
CA THR A 172 2.68 7.52 -9.48
C THR A 172 1.25 7.51 -8.94
N GLY A 173 0.65 8.69 -8.78
CA GLY A 173 -0.76 8.83 -8.46
C GLY A 173 -1.18 8.11 -7.17
N PHE A 174 -2.28 7.35 -7.23
CA PHE A 174 -2.77 6.55 -6.10
C PHE A 174 -1.74 5.53 -5.60
N PHE A 175 -0.96 4.90 -6.49
CA PHE A 175 0.07 3.95 -6.07
C PHE A 175 1.25 4.65 -5.36
N ALA A 176 1.66 5.84 -5.80
CA ALA A 176 2.65 6.65 -5.08
C ALA A 176 2.18 6.99 -3.66
N ARG A 177 0.88 7.31 -3.49
CA ARG A 177 0.27 7.54 -2.17
C ARG A 177 0.31 6.28 -1.31
N CYS A 178 0.00 5.11 -1.88
CA CYS A 178 0.09 3.82 -1.18
C CYS A 178 1.52 3.58 -0.68
N LEU A 179 2.53 3.76 -1.52
CA LEU A 179 3.94 3.56 -1.13
C LEU A 179 4.36 4.49 0.03
N GLN A 180 3.98 5.76 -0.03
CA GLN A 180 4.25 6.72 1.05
C GLN A 180 3.49 6.38 2.33
N HIS A 181 2.25 5.89 2.22
CA HIS A 181 1.43 5.47 3.36
C HIS A 181 2.05 4.28 4.10
N GLU A 182 2.46 3.26 3.37
CA GLU A 182 3.09 2.08 3.99
C GLU A 182 4.45 2.41 4.59
N CYS A 183 5.24 3.30 3.96
CA CYS A 183 6.50 3.76 4.54
C CYS A 183 6.29 4.54 5.84
N ASP A 184 5.29 5.43 5.91
CA ASP A 184 4.95 6.14 7.14
C ASP A 184 4.62 5.17 8.28
N HIS A 185 3.85 4.12 8.00
CA HIS A 185 3.53 3.10 8.99
C HIS A 185 4.80 2.51 9.60
N LEU A 186 5.78 2.15 8.77
CA LEU A 186 7.03 1.56 9.23
C LEU A 186 7.94 2.56 9.97
N ASP A 187 7.74 3.85 9.74
CA ASP A 187 8.41 4.93 10.48
C ASP A 187 7.65 5.34 11.76
N GLY A 188 6.53 4.67 12.07
CA GLY A 188 5.73 4.94 13.26
C GLY A 188 4.82 6.16 13.11
N THR A 189 4.28 6.38 11.92
CA THR A 189 3.35 7.47 11.62
C THR A 189 2.13 6.91 10.90
N VAL A 190 0.95 7.45 11.20
CA VAL A 190 -0.29 7.15 10.45
C VAL A 190 -0.76 8.38 9.69
N TYR A 191 -1.62 8.20 8.68
CA TYR A 191 -2.11 9.34 7.89
C TYR A 191 -2.77 10.44 8.75
N ALA A 192 -3.40 10.06 9.88
CA ALA A 192 -4.06 11.00 10.78
C ALA A 192 -3.08 12.03 11.37
N ASP A 193 -1.81 11.67 11.56
CA ASP A 193 -0.75 12.54 12.08
C ASP A 193 -0.40 13.66 11.08
N ARG A 194 -0.61 13.41 9.78
CA ARG A 194 -0.41 14.41 8.70
C ARG A 194 -1.55 15.41 8.57
N VAL A 195 -2.72 15.12 9.17
CA VAL A 195 -3.93 15.93 8.98
C VAL A 195 -4.00 17.02 10.05
N THR A 196 -3.70 18.26 9.67
CA THR A 196 -3.59 19.39 10.60
C THR A 196 -4.81 20.33 10.58
N GLY A 197 -4.81 21.31 11.51
CA GLY A 197 -5.82 22.37 11.59
C GLY A 197 -7.23 21.84 11.87
N TRP A 198 -8.24 22.52 11.35
CA TRP A 198 -9.65 22.16 11.59
C TRP A 198 -9.99 20.72 11.13
N ARG A 199 -9.33 20.23 10.06
CA ARG A 199 -9.54 18.87 9.56
C ARG A 199 -8.99 17.82 10.53
N GLY A 200 -7.83 18.07 11.12
CA GLY A 200 -7.27 17.21 12.17
C GLY A 200 -8.19 17.16 13.38
N HIS A 201 -8.66 18.32 13.87
CA HIS A 201 -9.62 18.39 14.97
C HIS A 201 -10.91 17.61 14.66
N ARG A 202 -11.42 17.72 13.43
CA ARG A 202 -12.60 16.97 12.97
C ARG A 202 -12.34 15.47 12.97
N LEU A 203 -11.21 15.03 12.41
CA LEU A 203 -10.81 13.62 12.36
C LEU A 203 -10.66 13.04 13.78
N MET A 204 -9.96 13.72 14.68
CA MET A 204 -9.77 13.27 16.05
C MET A 204 -11.09 13.20 16.84
N ARG A 205 -12.07 14.07 16.53
CA ARG A 205 -13.42 13.95 17.09
C ARG A 205 -14.15 12.71 16.56
N GLN A 206 -13.92 12.30 15.31
CA GLN A 206 -14.46 11.06 14.76
C GLN A 206 -13.78 9.84 15.39
N VAL A 207 -12.44 9.87 15.54
CA VAL A 207 -11.66 8.86 16.26
C VAL A 207 -12.23 8.60 17.65
N LYS A 208 -12.43 9.64 18.47
CA LYS A 208 -13.00 9.52 19.83
C LYS A 208 -14.41 8.94 19.89
N ARG A 209 -15.13 8.90 18.75
CA ARG A 209 -16.49 8.38 18.64
C ARG A 209 -16.53 7.03 17.92
N ALA A 210 -15.40 6.55 17.42
CA ALA A 210 -15.34 5.32 16.66
C ALA A 210 -15.59 4.12 17.57
N PRO A 211 -16.31 3.08 17.11
CA PRO A 211 -16.68 1.94 17.94
C PRO A 211 -15.47 1.11 18.43
N TRP A 212 -14.35 1.23 17.72
CA TRP A 212 -13.08 0.60 18.03
C TRP A 212 -12.19 1.43 18.98
N HIS A 213 -12.52 2.70 19.19
CA HIS A 213 -11.77 3.57 20.09
C HIS A 213 -12.32 3.39 21.51
N ARG A 214 -11.72 2.49 22.27
CA ARG A 214 -12.08 2.19 23.67
C ARG A 214 -10.95 2.54 24.62
#